data_AF-A0A4U9WK60-F1
#
_entry.id   AF-A0A4U9WK60-F1
#
_cell.length_a   1.000
_cell.length_b   1.000
_cell.length_c   1.000
_cell.angle_alpha   90.00
_cell.angle_beta   90.00
_cell.angle_gamma   90.00
#
_symmetry.space_group_name_H-M   'P 1'
#
loop_
_entity.id
_entity.type
_entity.pdbx_description
1 polymer ?
#
loop_
_entity_poly.entity_id
_entity_poly.type
_entity_poly.pdbx_seq_one_letter_code
_entity_poly.pdbx_strand_id
1 'polypeptide(L)'
;MDFHHLEYWQQRAQALKIENRLFINGRYLPAAEGETFSVQDPAGVRELVQMARGSHIDIDLAVKAAREVFERGDWSQASPRQTQSDVVQNSPA
;
A
#
# COMPACT_ATOMS: atom_id res chain seq x y z
N MET A 1 -0.82 31.21 -7.62
CA MET A 1 -1.33 29.84 -7.79
C MET A 1 -0.40 29.18 -8.78
N ASP A 2 0.31 28.13 -8.37
CA ASP A 2 1.13 27.35 -9.28
C ASP A 2 0.23 26.35 -10.00
N PHE A 3 0.06 26.55 -11.30
CA PHE A 3 -0.64 25.60 -12.16
C PHE A 3 0.40 24.67 -12.79
N HIS A 4 0.29 23.38 -12.48
CA HIS A 4 1.13 22.37 -13.11
C HIS A 4 0.60 22.05 -14.52
N HIS A 5 1.46 22.16 -15.53
CA HIS A 5 1.14 21.81 -16.91
C HIS A 5 1.28 20.30 -17.15
N LEU A 6 0.80 19.81 -18.30
CA LEU A 6 0.81 18.38 -18.66
C LEU A 6 2.21 17.74 -18.50
N GLU A 7 3.25 18.41 -18.99
CA GLU A 7 4.63 17.90 -18.95
C GLU A 7 5.13 17.66 -17.52
N TYR A 8 4.74 18.49 -16.57
CA TYR A 8 5.11 18.33 -15.17
C TYR A 8 4.64 16.98 -14.62
N TRP A 9 3.38 16.63 -14.88
CA TRP A 9 2.80 15.37 -14.42
C TRP A 9 3.35 14.16 -15.17
N GLN A 10 3.65 14.31 -16.46
CA GLN A 10 4.29 13.26 -17.26
C GLN A 10 5.69 12.93 -16.74
N GLN A 11 6.50 13.95 -16.42
CA GLN A 11 7.83 13.75 -15.85
C GLN A 11 7.77 13.04 -14.48
N ARG A 12 6.86 13.47 -13.60
CA ARG A 12 6.66 12.81 -12.30
C ARG A 12 6.22 11.36 -12.44
N ALA A 13 5.31 11.09 -13.36
CA ALA A 13 4.84 9.73 -13.62
C ALA A 13 5.95 8.82 -14.16
N GLN A 14 6.86 9.35 -14.99
CA GLN A 14 8.02 8.61 -15.49
C GLN A 14 9.08 8.34 -14.41
N ALA A 15 9.26 9.28 -13.48
CA ALA A 15 10.25 9.16 -12.40
C ALA A 15 9.77 8.34 -11.20
N LEU A 16 8.48 7.99 -11.14
CA LEU A 16 7.89 7.31 -9.99
C LEU A 16 8.35 5.85 -9.93
N LYS A 17 8.90 5.46 -8.77
CA LYS A 17 9.14 4.06 -8.44
C LYS A 17 7.94 3.53 -7.66
N ILE A 18 7.15 2.68 -8.31
CA ILE A 18 5.95 2.09 -7.70
C ILE A 18 6.40 0.91 -6.83
N GLU A 19 6.13 0.98 -5.53
CA GLU A 19 6.27 -0.17 -4.64
C GLU A 19 5.20 -1.21 -4.99
N ASN A 20 5.63 -2.44 -5.21
CA ASN A 20 4.85 -3.48 -5.87
C ASN A 20 4.70 -4.75 -5.04
N ARG A 21 5.15 -4.71 -3.78
CA ARG A 21 5.06 -5.81 -2.82
C ARG A 21 3.80 -5.71 -1.96
N LEU A 22 3.44 -6.82 -1.33
CA LEU A 22 2.38 -6.86 -0.32
C LEU A 22 2.85 -6.14 0.94
N PHE A 23 1.97 -5.39 1.60
CA PHE A 23 2.26 -4.77 2.90
C PHE A 23 1.52 -5.52 4.01
N ILE A 24 2.23 -6.36 4.75
CA ILE A 24 1.65 -7.23 5.78
C ILE A 24 2.47 -7.10 7.06
N ASN A 25 1.78 -6.91 8.19
CA ASN A 25 2.40 -6.78 9.51
C ASN A 25 3.53 -5.73 9.58
N GLY A 26 3.30 -4.56 8.97
CA GLY A 26 4.22 -3.43 8.99
C GLY A 26 5.43 -3.56 8.04
N ARG A 27 5.42 -4.52 7.10
CA ARG A 27 6.57 -4.77 6.20
C ARG A 27 6.11 -5.04 4.77
N TYR A 28 6.96 -4.64 3.82
CA TYR A 28 6.82 -5.02 2.42
C TYR A 28 7.42 -6.40 2.14
N LEU A 29 6.62 -7.30 1.58
CA LEU A 29 6.96 -8.69 1.31
C LEU A 29 6.56 -9.08 -0.12
N PRO A 30 7.34 -9.90 -0.84
CA PRO A 30 6.84 -10.54 -2.05
C PRO A 30 5.64 -11.44 -1.72
N ALA A 31 4.82 -11.79 -2.72
CA ALA A 31 3.81 -12.82 -2.54
C ALA A 31 4.47 -14.14 -2.10
N ALA A 32 3.82 -14.90 -1.21
CA ALA A 32 4.36 -16.15 -0.69
C ALA A 32 4.71 -17.15 -1.80
N GLU A 33 3.90 -17.21 -2.86
CA GLU A 33 4.11 -18.08 -4.02
C GLU A 33 4.97 -17.42 -5.12
N GLY A 34 5.45 -16.18 -4.90
CA GLY A 34 6.28 -15.44 -5.85
C GLY A 34 5.52 -14.92 -7.08
N GLU A 35 4.21 -15.13 -7.16
CA GLU A 35 3.40 -14.71 -8.29
C GLU A 35 3.28 -13.17 -8.39
N THR A 36 3.21 -12.69 -9.63
CA THR A 36 2.95 -11.27 -9.93
C THR A 36 1.95 -11.15 -11.09
N PHE A 37 1.29 -10.01 -11.20
CA PHE A 37 0.44 -9.68 -12.34
C PHE A 37 0.70 -8.27 -12.84
N SER A 38 0.49 -8.08 -14.15
CA SER A 38 0.71 -6.81 -14.81
C SER A 38 -0.40 -5.81 -14.47
N VAL A 39 -0.01 -4.64 -13.97
CA VAL A 39 -0.91 -3.49 -13.79
C VAL A 39 -0.72 -2.55 -14.98
N GLN A 40 -1.78 -2.40 -15.77
CA GLN A 40 -1.77 -1.62 -16.99
C GLN A 40 -2.36 -0.22 -16.76
N ASP A 41 -1.88 0.76 -17.52
CA ASP A 41 -2.52 2.07 -17.65
C ASP A 41 -3.98 1.88 -18.12
N PRO A 42 -4.98 2.59 -17.55
CA PRO A 42 -6.36 2.54 -18.04
C PRO A 42 -6.52 2.84 -19.53
N ALA A 43 -5.60 3.62 -20.12
CA ALA A 43 -5.57 3.85 -21.56
C ALA A 43 -5.10 2.62 -22.38
N GLY A 44 -4.59 1.58 -21.72
CA GLY A 44 -4.11 0.33 -22.33
C GLY A 44 -2.77 0.46 -23.07
N VAL A 45 -2.11 1.62 -22.97
CA VAL A 45 -0.93 1.95 -23.79
C VAL A 45 0.38 1.42 -23.20
N ARG A 46 0.43 1.16 -21.89
CA ARG A 46 1.65 0.72 -21.22
C ARG A 46 1.39 -0.05 -19.93
N GLU A 47 2.29 -0.96 -19.62
CA GLU A 47 2.43 -1.55 -18.30
C GLU A 47 3.05 -0.53 -17.33
N LEU A 48 2.48 -0.44 -16.13
CA LEU A 48 2.97 0.42 -15.06
C LEU A 48 3.93 -0.35 -14.14
N VAL A 49 3.56 -1.56 -13.72
CA VAL A 49 4.36 -2.39 -12.80
C VAL A 49 3.85 -3.84 -12.77
N GLN A 50 4.74 -4.78 -12.44
CA GLN A 50 4.37 -6.13 -12.01
C GLN A 50 4.05 -6.13 -10.51
N MET A 51 2.78 -6.19 -10.14
CA MET A 51 2.31 -6.17 -8.75
C MET A 51 2.29 -7.59 -8.16
N ALA A 52 2.70 -7.73 -6.90
CA ALA A 52 2.62 -9.00 -6.18
C ALA A 52 1.18 -9.54 -6.17
N ARG A 53 1.03 -10.82 -6.53
CA ARG A 53 -0.25 -11.52 -6.56
C ARG A 53 -0.38 -12.35 -5.29
N GLY A 54 -1.05 -11.79 -4.28
CA GLY A 54 -1.29 -12.48 -3.02
C GLY A 54 -2.09 -13.76 -3.20
N SER A 55 -1.69 -14.79 -2.47
CA SER A 55 -2.32 -16.11 -2.39
C SER A 55 -3.11 -16.26 -1.08
N HIS A 56 -3.75 -17.42 -0.88
CA HIS A 56 -4.38 -17.78 0.39
C HIS A 56 -3.40 -17.76 1.58
N ILE A 57 -2.12 -18.08 1.35
CA ILE A 57 -1.07 -18.04 2.39
C ILE A 57 -0.86 -16.60 2.88
N ASP A 58 -0.80 -15.65 1.95
CA ASP A 58 -0.63 -14.23 2.27
C ASP A 58 -1.85 -13.68 3.02
N ILE A 59 -3.05 -14.15 2.66
CA ILE A 59 -4.31 -13.81 3.36
C ILE A 59 -4.26 -14.31 4.81
N ASP A 60 -3.89 -15.57 5.03
CA ASP A 60 -3.80 -16.15 6.37
C ASP A 60 -2.78 -15.41 7.24
N LEU A 61 -1.62 -15.05 6.68
CA LEU A 61 -0.60 -14.23 7.36
C LEU A 61 -1.15 -12.85 7.74
N ALA A 62 -1.87 -12.18 6.84
CA ALA A 62 -2.44 -10.87 7.08
C ALA A 62 -3.54 -10.91 8.16
N VAL A 63 -4.45 -11.88 8.08
CA VAL A 63 -5.55 -12.04 9.03
C VAL A 63 -5.03 -12.40 10.42
N LYS A 64 -4.04 -13.30 10.50
CA LYS A 64 -3.40 -13.65 11.77
C LYS A 64 -2.74 -12.43 12.42
N ALA A 65 -1.93 -11.68 11.68
CA ALA A 65 -1.28 -10.48 12.20
C ALA A 65 -2.30 -9.42 12.66
N ALA A 66 -3.36 -9.21 11.88
CA ALA A 66 -4.44 -8.29 12.24
C ALA A 66 -5.16 -8.72 13.52
N ARG A 67 -5.43 -10.02 13.69
CA ARG A 67 -6.05 -10.58 14.90
C ARG A 67 -5.17 -10.35 16.13
N GLU A 68 -3.88 -10.68 16.03
CA GLU A 68 -2.92 -10.51 17.13
C GLU A 68 -2.84 -9.04 17.61
N VAL A 69 -2.81 -8.08 16.68
CA VAL A 69 -2.78 -6.64 17.01
C VAL A 69 -4.12 -6.20 17.63
N PHE A 70 -5.24 -6.68 17.08
CA PHE A 70 -6.56 -6.36 17.60
C PHE A 70 -6.75 -6.85 19.04
N GLU A 71 -6.33 -8.09 19.33
CA GLU A 71 -6.43 -8.69 20.67
C GLU A 71 -5.48 -8.06 21.68
N ARG A 72 -4.29 -7.63 21.24
CA ARG A 72 -3.34 -6.89 22.09
C ARG A 72 -3.87 -5.51 22.52
N GLY A 73 -4.80 -4.94 21.75
CA GLY A 73 -5.46 -3.69 22.09
C GLY A 73 -4.78 -2.43 21.58
N ASP A 74 -3.63 -2.56 20.90
CA ASP A 74 -2.78 -1.42 20.47
C ASP A 74 -3.57 -0.32 19.75
N TRP A 75 -4.47 -0.72 18.86
CA TRP A 75 -5.37 0.19 18.17
C TRP A 75 -6.82 0.07 18.65
N SER A 76 -7.29 -1.15 18.90
CA SER A 76 -8.71 -1.43 19.20
C SER A 76 -9.16 -0.88 20.55
N GLN A 77 -8.24 -0.70 21.50
CA GLN A 77 -8.48 -0.14 22.83
C GLN A 77 -7.81 1.24 23.02
N ALA A 78 -7.23 1.81 21.96
CA ALA A 78 -6.69 3.15 22.01
C ALA A 78 -7.82 4.17 22.24
N SER A 79 -7.55 5.21 23.03
CA SER A 79 -8.55 6.25 23.25
C SER A 79 -8.86 7.01 21.95
N PRO A 80 -10.08 7.56 21.78
CA PRO A 80 -10.43 8.34 20.59
C PRO A 80 -9.45 9.48 20.29
N ARG A 81 -8.87 10.08 21.34
CA ARG A 81 -7.86 11.14 21.20
C ARG A 81 -6.54 10.60 20.64
N GLN A 82 -6.11 9.41 21.06
CA GLN A 82 -4.90 8.77 20.54
C GLN A 82 -5.10 8.36 19.07
N THR A 83 -6.21 7.70 18.75
CA THR A 83 -6.50 7.30 17.37
C THR A 83 -6.63 8.50 16.43
N GLN A 84 -7.23 9.60 16.90
CA GLN A 84 -7.29 10.85 16.13
C GLN A 84 -5.89 11.43 15.87
N SER A 85 -5.04 11.49 16.90
CA SER A 85 -3.65 11.94 16.73
C SER A 85 -2.89 11.06 15.73
N ASP A 86 -2.97 9.74 15.86
CA ASP A 86 -2.21 8.80 15.04
C ASP A 86 -2.63 8.81 13.57
N VAL A 87 -3.92 8.99 13.27
CA VAL A 87 -4.43 9.17 11.90
C VAL A 87 -3.93 10.48 11.29
N VAL A 88 -3.93 11.56 12.08
CA VAL A 88 -3.51 12.90 11.60
C VAL A 88 -2.00 12.95 11.33
N GLN A 89 -1.18 12.31 12.16
CA GLN A 89 0.28 12.33 12.01
C GLN A 89 0.78 11.47 10.83
N ASN A 90 0.05 10.41 10.46
CA ASN A 90 0.43 9.48 9.38
C ASN A 90 -0.30 9.74 8.05
N SER A 91 -1.01 10.86 7.91
CA SER A 91 -1.65 11.24 6.66
C SER A 91 -0.60 11.81 5.68
N PRO A 92 -0.47 11.27 4.46
CA PRO A 92 0.44 11.85 3.46
C PRO A 92 -0.06 13.25 3.06
N ALA A 93 0.86 14.22 3.05
CA ALA A 93 0.65 15.57 2.53
C ALA A 93 0.60 15.60 1.00
#